data_AF-A0A9D0N6M7-F1
#
_entry.id   AF-A0A9D0N6M7-F1
#
_cell.length_a   1.000
_cell.length_b   1.000
_cell.length_c   1.000
_cell.angle_alpha   90.00
_cell.angle_beta   90.00
_cell.angle_gamma   90.00
#
_symmetry.space_group_name_H-M   'P 1'
#
loop_
_entity.id
_entity.type
_entity.pdbx_description
1 polymer ?
#
loop_
_entity_poly.entity_id
_entity_poly.type
_entity_poly.pdbx_seq_one_letter_code
_entity_poly.pdbx_strand_id
1 'polypeptide(L)'
;MRNKPTIAIMLCMTGLPLLASAGNYLGGLTEQLTAKINEANEEANQINDLAKQIDGQVDQTAMALEQARQSINNAGNFSMQPGAGFTNNMDVIGLRLGMTAQEAKAALQTYDMTMQVQEQYSQLPRVPDSRYLHQIHAISNAGEQVVIEFAPPPREAVIVRLTRTTKYMEGARPALVKTQQALRQKYGAPTMENRKNRMHMSFWLHDKAGNRVASASSVQARRCTQASRVSIDRLIASQRQDRIMAECGVTLDVQLGTGVRGNGRVGSLTATLSNPAEMVRATQKTRAYIRQSISAQVESVGAPRL
;
A
#
# COMPACT_ATOMS: atom_id res chain seq x y z
N MET A 1 35.45 -23.80 11.00
CA MET A 1 36.33 -24.99 10.97
C MET A 1 35.52 -26.17 11.48
N ARG A 2 35.13 -27.12 10.61
CA ARG A 2 34.28 -28.26 10.96
C ARG A 2 35.17 -29.42 11.46
N ASN A 3 35.06 -29.76 12.74
CA ASN A 3 35.68 -30.95 13.31
C ASN A 3 34.96 -32.20 12.78
N LYS A 4 35.67 -33.07 12.07
CA LYS A 4 35.18 -34.40 11.72
C LYS A 4 35.24 -35.28 12.97
N PRO A 5 34.17 -35.99 13.36
CA PRO A 5 34.26 -36.96 14.45
C PRO A 5 35.03 -38.20 13.96
N THR A 6 36.13 -38.52 14.64
CA THR A 6 36.87 -39.77 14.44
C THR A 6 36.26 -40.83 15.34
N ILE A 7 35.54 -41.80 14.76
CA ILE A 7 35.03 -42.96 15.51
C ILE A 7 36.16 -43.99 15.61
N ALA A 8 36.70 -44.17 16.81
CA ALA A 8 37.68 -45.21 17.10
C ALA A 8 36.96 -46.50 17.51
N ILE A 9 37.00 -47.52 16.65
CA ILE A 9 36.46 -48.85 16.94
C ILE A 9 37.56 -49.66 17.65
N MET A 10 37.40 -49.87 18.96
CA MET A 10 38.33 -50.68 19.76
C MET A 10 37.88 -52.15 19.71
N LEU A 11 38.58 -52.96 18.92
CA LEU A 11 38.39 -54.42 18.84
C LEU A 11 39.15 -55.12 19.98
N CYS A 12 38.42 -55.59 20.99
CA CYS A 12 38.96 -56.53 21.98
C CYS A 12 39.08 -57.93 21.36
N MET A 13 40.31 -58.36 21.10
CA MET A 13 40.65 -59.71 20.63
C MET A 13 41.12 -60.55 21.81
N THR A 14 40.23 -61.35 22.40
CA THR A 14 40.63 -62.39 23.37
C THR A 14 40.16 -63.75 22.88
N GLY A 15 41.13 -64.58 22.51
CA GLY A 15 41.12 -66.06 22.50
C GLY A 15 39.95 -66.75 21.80
N LEU A 16 40.16 -67.20 20.57
CA LEU A 16 39.28 -68.18 19.90
C LEU A 16 40.06 -69.46 19.52
N PRO A 17 39.45 -70.65 19.73
CA PRO A 17 39.96 -71.93 19.25
C PRO A 17 39.69 -72.11 17.76
N LEU A 18 40.55 -72.90 17.10
CA LEU A 18 40.47 -73.26 15.69
C LEU A 18 39.21 -74.10 15.39
N LEU A 19 38.24 -73.52 14.68
CA LEU A 19 37.10 -74.23 14.08
C LEU A 19 36.88 -73.78 12.63
N ALA A 20 36.94 -74.74 11.70
CA ALA A 20 36.87 -74.57 10.26
C ALA A 20 35.44 -74.37 9.72
N SER A 21 34.64 -73.49 10.33
CA SER A 21 33.33 -73.05 9.79
C SER A 21 33.13 -71.53 9.81
N ALA A 22 34.23 -70.76 9.82
CA ALA A 22 34.21 -69.30 10.01
C ALA A 22 33.84 -68.47 8.76
N GLY A 23 33.76 -69.09 7.57
CA GLY A 23 33.52 -68.38 6.30
C GLY A 23 32.13 -67.73 6.19
N ASN A 24 31.08 -68.42 6.64
CA ASN A 24 29.70 -67.92 6.49
C ASN A 24 29.31 -66.88 7.54
N TYR A 25 29.98 -66.84 8.69
CA TYR A 25 29.64 -65.91 9.77
C TYR A 25 30.20 -64.50 9.52
N LEU A 26 31.38 -64.40 8.90
CA LEU A 26 31.99 -63.11 8.56
C LEU A 26 31.24 -62.39 7.43
N GLY A 27 30.73 -63.12 6.43
CA GLY A 27 29.93 -62.55 5.34
C GLY A 27 28.66 -61.87 5.85
N GLY A 28 27.90 -62.54 6.73
CA GLY A 28 26.68 -61.96 7.32
C GLY A 28 26.95 -60.72 8.18
N LEU A 29 28.10 -60.66 8.86
CA LEU A 29 28.48 -59.49 9.66
C LEU A 29 28.85 -58.29 8.79
N THR A 30 29.49 -58.51 7.63
CA THR A 30 29.81 -57.45 6.68
C THR A 30 28.56 -56.86 6.01
N GLU A 31 27.56 -57.69 5.70
CA GLU A 31 26.28 -57.23 5.14
C GLU A 31 25.49 -56.40 6.16
N GLN A 32 25.40 -56.88 7.41
CA GLN A 32 24.72 -56.14 8.48
C GLN A 32 25.40 -54.79 8.78
N LEU A 33 26.73 -54.75 8.79
CA LEU A 33 27.47 -53.51 9.01
C LEU A 33 27.27 -52.51 7.85
N THR A 34 27.29 -53.01 6.61
CA THR A 34 27.05 -52.19 5.41
C THR A 34 25.63 -51.60 5.42
N ALA A 35 24.62 -52.39 5.79
CA ALA A 35 23.25 -51.92 5.92
C ALA A 35 23.12 -50.78 6.95
N LYS A 36 23.73 -50.94 8.14
CA LYS A 36 23.71 -49.90 9.18
C LYS A 36 24.45 -48.63 8.78
N ILE A 37 25.54 -48.74 8.03
CA ILE A 37 26.27 -47.58 7.50
C ILE A 37 25.41 -46.82 6.48
N ASN A 38 24.70 -47.53 5.61
CA ASN A 38 23.81 -46.91 4.63
C ASN A 38 22.63 -46.20 5.30
N GLU A 39 22.00 -46.84 6.29
CA GLU A 39 20.93 -46.25 7.11
C GLU A 39 21.40 -44.96 7.80
N ALA A 40 22.56 -44.99 8.46
CA ALA A 40 23.13 -43.80 9.11
C ALA A 40 23.47 -42.67 8.11
N ASN A 41 23.90 -43.01 6.89
CA ASN A 41 24.16 -42.02 5.84
C ASN A 41 22.86 -41.38 5.31
N GLU A 42 21.78 -42.16 5.19
CA GLU A 42 20.47 -41.64 4.80
C GLU A 42 19.91 -40.68 5.86
N GLU A 43 19.99 -41.03 7.14
CA GLU A 43 19.60 -40.15 8.24
C GLU A 43 20.42 -38.84 8.24
N ALA A 44 21.74 -38.93 8.03
CA ALA A 44 22.61 -37.76 7.95
C ALA A 44 22.23 -36.83 6.78
N ASN A 45 21.85 -37.39 5.62
CA ASN A 45 21.39 -36.61 4.48
C ASN A 45 20.05 -35.92 4.76
N GLN A 46 19.10 -36.61 5.41
CA GLN A 46 17.82 -36.01 5.82
C GLN A 46 18.01 -34.83 6.78
N ILE A 47 18.91 -34.97 7.78
CA ILE A 47 19.24 -33.89 8.71
C ILE A 47 19.84 -32.69 7.97
N ASN A 48 20.70 -32.92 6.98
CA ASN A 48 21.31 -31.85 6.19
C ASN A 48 20.28 -31.09 5.33
N ASP A 49 19.30 -31.80 4.76
CA ASP A 49 18.22 -31.17 4.00
C ASP A 49 17.26 -30.39 4.91
N LEU A 50 16.95 -30.90 6.11
CA LEU A 50 16.19 -30.16 7.10
C LEU A 50 16.91 -28.88 7.54
N ALA A 51 18.23 -28.95 7.74
CA ALA A 51 19.04 -27.77 8.09
C ALA A 51 18.98 -26.69 6.99
N LYS A 52 19.02 -27.09 5.70
CA LYS A 52 18.85 -26.14 4.57
C LYS A 52 17.46 -25.52 4.53
N GLN A 53 16.42 -26.28 4.85
CA GLN A 53 15.05 -25.75 4.92
C GLN A 53 14.89 -24.71 6.04
N ILE A 54 15.48 -24.98 7.21
CA ILE A 54 15.48 -24.05 8.35
C ILE A 54 16.22 -22.76 7.97
N ASP A 55 17.38 -22.86 7.32
CA ASP A 55 18.16 -21.69 6.87
C ASP A 55 17.34 -20.80 5.92
N GLY A 56 16.65 -21.42 4.94
CA GLY A 56 15.74 -20.70 4.04
C GLY A 56 14.54 -20.04 4.75
N GLN A 57 14.02 -20.63 5.83
CA GLN A 57 12.96 -20.03 6.65
C GLN A 57 13.46 -18.85 7.48
N VAL A 58 14.70 -18.91 7.99
CA VAL A 58 15.33 -17.82 8.71
C VAL A 58 15.50 -16.60 7.80
N ASP A 59 15.96 -16.80 6.57
CA ASP A 59 16.09 -15.72 5.58
C ASP A 59 14.74 -15.07 5.23
N GLN A 60 13.70 -15.88 5.02
CA GLN A 60 12.35 -15.36 4.78
C GLN A 60 11.82 -14.54 5.97
N THR A 61 12.09 -14.99 7.19
CA THR A 61 11.69 -14.29 8.42
C THR A 61 12.45 -12.99 8.59
N ALA A 62 13.75 -12.98 8.28
CA ALA A 62 14.58 -11.77 8.32
C ALA A 62 14.10 -10.72 7.30
N MET A 63 13.76 -11.13 6.07
CA MET A 63 13.18 -10.24 5.06
C MET A 63 11.83 -9.66 5.51
N ALA A 64 10.95 -10.49 6.09
CA ALA A 64 9.66 -10.03 6.59
C ALA A 64 9.80 -9.05 7.77
N LEU A 65 10.78 -9.27 8.66
CA LEU A 65 11.07 -8.39 9.79
C LEU A 65 11.61 -7.03 9.31
N GLU A 66 12.48 -7.01 8.30
CA GLU A 66 13.00 -5.76 7.75
C GLU A 66 11.92 -4.95 7.03
N GLN A 67 11.03 -5.61 6.27
CA GLN A 67 9.84 -4.95 5.69
C GLN A 67 8.92 -4.35 6.75
N ALA A 68 8.71 -5.06 7.88
CA ALA A 68 7.94 -4.54 9.00
C ALA A 68 8.65 -3.36 9.69
N ARG A 69 9.97 -3.43 9.86
CA ARG A 69 10.79 -2.36 10.45
C ARG A 69 10.76 -1.09 9.61
N GLN A 70 10.87 -1.20 8.28
CA GLN A 70 10.74 -0.08 7.35
C GLN A 70 9.34 0.55 7.43
N SER A 71 8.31 -0.28 7.54
CA SER A 71 6.92 0.19 7.72
C SER A 71 6.73 0.98 9.03
N ILE A 72 7.45 0.62 10.10
CA ILE A 72 7.40 1.31 11.41
C ILE A 72 8.23 2.60 11.39
N ASN A 73 9.44 2.57 10.83
CA ASN A 73 10.31 3.75 10.77
C ASN A 73 9.72 4.87 9.89
N ASN A 74 9.02 4.49 8.81
CA ASN A 74 8.26 5.44 8.00
C ASN A 74 7.07 6.06 8.76
N ALA A 75 6.61 5.46 9.86
CA ALA A 75 5.60 6.03 10.74
C ALA A 75 6.18 6.96 11.82
N GLY A 76 7.48 6.93 12.08
CA GLY A 76 8.13 7.62 13.21
C GLY A 76 8.66 9.03 12.93
N ASN A 77 8.82 9.44 11.67
CA ASN A 77 9.51 10.69 11.31
C ASN A 77 8.55 11.85 10.98
N PHE A 78 7.53 12.07 11.81
CA PHE A 78 6.60 13.19 11.69
C PHE A 78 7.05 14.36 12.56
N SER A 79 8.01 15.16 12.06
CA SER A 79 8.30 16.48 12.61
C SER A 79 7.12 17.42 12.32
N MET A 80 6.40 17.81 13.39
CA MET A 80 5.28 18.74 13.33
C MET A 80 5.80 20.18 13.16
N GLN A 81 5.50 20.83 12.04
CA GLN A 81 5.55 22.29 11.94
C GLN A 81 4.15 22.87 12.13
N PRO A 82 3.95 23.80 13.09
CA PRO A 82 2.66 24.42 13.34
C PRO A 82 2.45 25.61 12.40
N GLY A 83 1.55 25.43 11.43
CA GLY A 83 1.01 26.49 10.58
C GLY A 83 -0.47 26.21 10.34
N ALA A 84 -1.33 27.13 10.75
CA ALA A 84 -2.76 26.97 10.93
C ALA A 84 -3.53 26.51 9.66
N GLY A 85 -4.45 25.55 9.85
CA GLY A 85 -5.66 25.44 9.02
C GLY A 85 -5.90 24.15 8.24
N PHE A 86 -5.03 23.15 8.33
CA PHE A 86 -5.32 21.78 7.86
C PHE A 86 -4.87 20.77 8.90
N THR A 87 -5.62 19.69 9.08
CA THR A 87 -5.24 18.54 9.89
C THR A 87 -4.02 17.85 9.23
N ASN A 88 -2.83 18.43 9.41
CA ASN A 88 -1.56 18.13 8.72
C ASN A 88 -1.02 16.69 8.88
N ASN A 89 -1.77 15.80 9.53
CA ASN A 89 -1.33 14.45 9.86
C ASN A 89 -1.99 13.36 9.03
N MET A 90 -2.93 13.69 8.13
CA MET A 90 -3.48 12.67 7.24
C MET A 90 -2.57 12.45 6.04
N ASP A 91 -1.93 11.29 6.01
CA ASP A 91 -1.18 10.78 4.87
C ASP A 91 -1.68 9.37 4.50
N VAL A 92 -1.46 9.00 3.25
CA VAL A 92 -1.49 7.59 2.83
C VAL A 92 -0.10 7.29 2.31
N ILE A 93 0.62 6.35 2.96
CA ILE A 93 2.00 5.95 2.61
C ILE A 93 2.98 7.13 2.52
N GLY A 94 2.82 8.13 3.37
CA GLY A 94 3.63 9.35 3.34
C GLY A 94 3.16 10.42 2.35
N LEU A 95 2.24 10.09 1.43
CA LEU A 95 1.65 11.06 0.50
C LEU A 95 0.56 11.89 1.20
N ARG A 96 0.61 13.21 0.99
CA ARG A 96 -0.33 14.17 1.60
C ARG A 96 -0.95 15.07 0.54
N LEU A 97 -2.15 15.58 0.84
CA LEU A 97 -2.76 16.63 0.03
C LEU A 97 -1.88 17.89 0.07
N GLY A 98 -1.84 18.63 -1.03
CA GLY A 98 -1.02 19.85 -1.17
C GLY A 98 0.42 19.60 -1.61
N MET A 99 0.92 18.35 -1.62
CA MET A 99 2.24 18.04 -2.17
C MET A 99 2.32 18.39 -3.65
N THR A 100 3.47 18.84 -4.11
CA THR A 100 3.81 19.02 -5.52
C THR A 100 4.05 17.67 -6.20
N ALA A 101 4.13 17.66 -7.54
CA ALA A 101 4.49 16.46 -8.30
C ALA A 101 5.87 15.90 -7.93
N GLN A 102 6.83 16.77 -7.63
CA GLN A 102 8.18 16.35 -7.24
C GLN A 102 8.17 15.66 -5.87
N GLU A 103 7.50 16.25 -4.88
CA GLU A 103 7.34 15.67 -3.55
C GLU A 103 6.59 14.33 -3.60
N ALA A 104 5.54 14.26 -4.42
CA ALA A 104 4.77 13.03 -4.63
C ALA A 104 5.65 11.89 -5.16
N LYS A 105 6.49 12.16 -6.17
CA LYS A 105 7.42 11.17 -6.74
C LYS A 105 8.48 10.74 -5.73
N ALA A 106 9.04 11.69 -4.97
CA ALA A 106 10.00 11.38 -3.91
C ALA A 106 9.39 10.50 -2.81
N ALA A 107 8.15 10.78 -2.39
CA ALA A 107 7.42 9.97 -1.43
C ALA A 107 7.12 8.56 -1.96
N LEU A 108 6.71 8.43 -3.23
CA LEU A 108 6.52 7.13 -3.88
C LEU A 108 7.82 6.31 -3.94
N GLN A 109 8.94 6.94 -4.31
CA GLN A 109 10.26 6.29 -4.36
C GLN A 109 10.73 5.84 -2.96
N THR A 110 10.48 6.65 -1.93
CA THR A 110 10.81 6.31 -0.53
C THR A 110 9.97 5.13 -0.04
N TYR A 111 8.71 5.06 -0.48
CA TYR A 111 7.80 3.99 -0.10
C TYR A 111 8.13 2.66 -0.81
N ASP A 112 8.33 2.69 -2.13
CA ASP A 112 8.68 1.52 -2.94
C ASP A 112 9.46 1.97 -4.19
N MET A 113 10.78 1.76 -4.16
CA MET A 113 11.67 2.08 -5.28
C MET A 113 11.39 1.30 -6.56
N THR A 114 10.61 0.22 -6.49
CA THR A 114 10.26 -0.62 -7.64
C THR A 114 8.99 -0.17 -8.36
N MET A 115 8.28 0.84 -7.83
CA MET A 115 7.07 1.35 -8.47
C MET A 115 7.37 1.97 -9.83
N GLN A 116 6.64 1.52 -10.84
CA GLN A 116 6.60 2.15 -12.15
C GLN A 116 5.70 3.38 -12.08
N VAL A 117 6.28 4.56 -12.22
CA VAL A 117 5.57 5.85 -12.16
C VAL A 117 5.29 6.35 -13.57
N GLN A 118 4.01 6.51 -13.90
CA GLN A 118 3.54 7.11 -15.15
C GLN A 118 2.87 8.46 -14.86
N GLU A 119 3.37 9.51 -15.51
CA GLU A 119 2.73 10.82 -15.52
C GLU A 119 1.71 10.90 -16.66
N GLN A 120 0.53 11.44 -16.35
CA GLN A 120 -0.55 11.67 -17.30
C GLN A 120 -0.85 13.16 -17.36
N TYR A 121 -0.77 13.70 -18.57
CA TYR A 121 -1.02 15.10 -18.84
C TYR A 121 -2.40 15.28 -19.47
N SER A 122 -3.04 16.40 -19.20
CA SER A 122 -4.29 16.81 -19.83
C SER A 122 -4.16 18.23 -20.37
N GLN A 123 -5.13 18.64 -21.18
CA GLN A 123 -5.21 19.99 -21.73
C GLN A 123 -6.57 20.59 -21.38
N LEU A 124 -6.60 21.88 -21.02
CA LEU A 124 -7.86 22.56 -20.76
C LEU A 124 -8.60 22.83 -22.07
N PRO A 125 -9.92 22.59 -22.14
CA PRO A 125 -10.69 22.87 -23.34
C PRO A 125 -10.59 24.34 -23.74
N ARG A 126 -10.29 24.61 -25.01
CA ARG A 126 -10.29 25.97 -25.61
C ARG A 126 -9.27 26.95 -25.00
N VAL A 127 -8.26 26.42 -24.31
CA VAL A 127 -7.10 27.20 -23.86
C VAL A 127 -5.85 26.64 -24.54
N PRO A 128 -5.26 27.36 -25.50
CA PRO A 128 -3.98 27.02 -26.12
C PRO A 128 -2.90 26.80 -25.07
N ASP A 129 -2.01 25.84 -25.33
CA ASP A 129 -0.83 25.54 -24.50
C ASP A 129 -1.10 25.28 -23.02
N SER A 130 -2.34 24.94 -22.67
CA SER A 130 -2.79 24.65 -21.31
C SER A 130 -2.49 23.22 -20.86
N ARG A 131 -1.45 22.60 -21.42
CA ARG A 131 -1.05 21.24 -21.02
C ARG A 131 -0.58 21.28 -19.56
N TYR A 132 -1.12 20.39 -18.74
CA TYR A 132 -0.77 20.31 -17.32
C TYR A 132 -0.69 18.86 -16.87
N LEU A 133 0.10 18.61 -15.82
CA LEU A 133 0.13 17.30 -15.16
C LEU A 133 -1.20 17.12 -14.42
N HIS A 134 -2.00 16.17 -14.90
CA HIS A 134 -3.31 15.89 -14.34
C HIS A 134 -3.25 14.78 -13.30
N GLN A 135 -2.46 13.74 -13.58
CA GLN A 135 -2.41 12.56 -12.74
C GLN A 135 -1.02 11.91 -12.74
N ILE A 136 -0.65 11.31 -11.61
CA ILE A 136 0.40 10.29 -11.54
C ILE A 136 -0.26 8.95 -11.24
N HIS A 137 0.09 7.92 -12.00
CA HIS A 137 -0.28 6.55 -11.75
C HIS A 137 0.98 5.73 -11.46
N ALA A 138 1.08 5.16 -10.27
CA ALA A 138 2.19 4.34 -9.85
C ALA A 138 1.74 2.91 -9.57
N ILE A 139 2.48 1.92 -10.08
CA ILE A 139 2.17 0.49 -9.90
C ILE A 139 3.43 -0.23 -9.42
N SER A 140 3.32 -0.98 -8.31
CA SER A 140 4.39 -1.86 -7.82
C SER A 140 4.39 -3.22 -8.52
N ASN A 141 5.50 -3.96 -8.42
CA ASN A 141 5.58 -5.34 -8.90
C ASN A 141 4.59 -6.29 -8.18
N ALA A 142 4.19 -5.95 -6.95
CA ALA A 142 3.19 -6.69 -6.18
C ALA A 142 1.73 -6.39 -6.60
N GLY A 143 1.52 -5.50 -7.58
CA GLY A 143 0.20 -5.11 -8.06
C GLY A 143 -0.53 -4.09 -7.17
N GLU A 144 0.15 -3.48 -6.20
CA GLU A 144 -0.33 -2.28 -5.53
C GLU A 144 -0.32 -1.10 -6.49
N GLN A 145 -1.38 -0.30 -6.45
CA GLN A 145 -1.60 0.86 -7.32
C GLN A 145 -1.80 2.13 -6.50
N VAL A 146 -1.18 3.22 -6.93
CA VAL A 146 -1.37 4.56 -6.35
C VAL A 146 -1.73 5.52 -7.47
N VAL A 147 -2.87 6.18 -7.35
CA VAL A 147 -3.37 7.18 -8.30
C VAL A 147 -3.40 8.52 -7.58
N ILE A 148 -2.75 9.53 -8.14
CA ILE A 148 -2.62 10.87 -7.57
C ILE A 148 -3.17 11.87 -8.58
N GLU A 149 -4.20 12.61 -8.21
CA GLU A 149 -4.80 13.67 -9.04
C GLU A 149 -4.33 15.05 -8.56
N PHE A 150 -3.96 15.91 -9.52
CA PHE A 150 -3.42 17.24 -9.29
C PHE A 150 -4.44 18.35 -9.58
N ALA A 151 -4.28 19.48 -8.90
CA ALA A 151 -5.06 20.69 -9.19
C ALA A 151 -4.79 21.20 -10.62
N PRO A 152 -5.83 21.49 -11.42
CA PRO A 152 -5.68 22.10 -12.73
C PRO A 152 -5.25 23.58 -12.66
N PRO A 153 -4.69 24.14 -13.76
CA PRO A 153 -4.39 25.56 -13.89
C PRO A 153 -5.63 26.43 -13.63
N PRO A 154 -5.46 27.68 -13.13
CA PRO A 154 -4.23 28.45 -13.09
C PRO A 154 -3.42 28.28 -11.80
N ARG A 155 -3.81 27.36 -10.91
CA ARG A 155 -3.04 27.09 -9.69
C ARG A 155 -1.86 26.18 -9.99
N GLU A 156 -0.90 26.16 -9.08
CA GLU A 156 0.15 25.14 -9.05
C GLU A 156 -0.44 23.73 -8.98
N ALA A 157 0.21 22.79 -9.68
CA ALA A 157 -0.16 21.38 -9.71
C ALA A 157 0.21 20.68 -8.38
N VAL A 158 -0.69 20.79 -7.42
CA VAL A 158 -0.60 20.12 -6.10
C VAL A 158 -1.61 18.99 -5.97
N ILE A 159 -1.31 17.97 -5.16
CA ILE A 159 -2.21 16.82 -4.91
C ILE A 159 -3.52 17.33 -4.29
N VAL A 160 -4.65 17.05 -4.94
CA VAL A 160 -5.99 17.33 -4.42
C VAL A 160 -6.77 16.07 -4.06
N ARG A 161 -6.32 14.93 -4.58
CA ARG A 161 -6.89 13.62 -4.34
C ARG A 161 -5.83 12.56 -4.59
N LEU A 162 -5.80 11.54 -3.75
CA LEU A 162 -4.98 10.36 -3.95
C LEU A 162 -5.77 9.11 -3.57
N THR A 163 -5.53 8.02 -4.28
CA THR A 163 -6.14 6.71 -4.06
C THR A 163 -5.06 5.65 -4.09
N ARG A 164 -4.90 4.91 -3.00
CA ARG A 164 -4.06 3.71 -2.92
C ARG A 164 -4.96 2.49 -2.95
N THR A 165 -4.62 1.49 -3.76
CA THR A 165 -5.29 0.20 -3.79
C THR A 165 -4.27 -0.93 -3.70
N THR A 166 -4.39 -1.75 -2.66
CA THR A 166 -3.58 -2.94 -2.42
C THR A 166 -4.47 -4.18 -2.51
N LYS A 167 -4.02 -5.21 -3.23
CA LYS A 167 -4.65 -6.54 -3.24
C LYS A 167 -3.69 -7.53 -2.58
N TYR A 168 -4.19 -8.30 -1.62
CA TYR A 168 -3.39 -9.25 -0.86
C TYR A 168 -3.57 -10.67 -1.40
N MET A 169 -2.44 -11.32 -1.70
CA MET A 169 -2.38 -12.75 -2.01
C MET A 169 -2.84 -13.59 -0.80
N GLU A 170 -3.41 -14.78 -1.04
CA GLU A 170 -4.07 -15.61 -0.01
C GLU A 170 -3.21 -15.80 1.27
N GLY A 171 -1.92 -16.08 1.11
CA GLY A 171 -0.97 -16.28 2.22
C GLY A 171 -0.57 -15.00 2.97
N ALA A 172 -0.71 -13.83 2.34
CA ALA A 172 -0.29 -12.53 2.87
C ALA A 172 -1.45 -11.67 3.40
N ARG A 173 -2.68 -12.22 3.44
CA ARG A 173 -3.87 -11.45 3.87
C ARG A 173 -3.82 -11.17 5.38
N PRO A 174 -3.78 -9.89 5.81
CA PRO A 174 -3.80 -9.57 7.23
C PRO A 174 -5.18 -9.84 7.84
N ALA A 175 -5.23 -10.06 9.15
CA ALA A 175 -6.48 -10.20 9.88
C ALA A 175 -7.26 -8.88 9.88
N LEU A 176 -8.53 -8.91 9.53
CA LEU A 176 -9.41 -7.73 9.43
C LEU A 176 -9.41 -6.90 10.71
N VAL A 177 -9.55 -7.56 11.87
CA VAL A 177 -9.59 -6.89 13.18
C VAL A 177 -8.29 -6.12 13.44
N LYS A 178 -7.13 -6.73 13.16
CA LYS A 178 -5.84 -6.07 13.31
C LYS A 178 -5.68 -4.89 12.34
N THR A 179 -6.13 -5.05 11.09
CA THR A 179 -6.10 -3.95 10.10
C THR A 179 -6.98 -2.78 10.56
N GLN A 180 -8.19 -3.04 11.04
CA GLN A 180 -9.08 -1.99 11.57
C GLN A 180 -8.49 -1.30 12.80
N GLN A 181 -7.87 -2.05 13.70
CA GLN A 181 -7.18 -1.49 14.86
C GLN A 181 -6.01 -0.59 14.44
N ALA A 182 -5.17 -1.03 13.50
CA ALA A 182 -4.06 -0.24 12.99
C ALA A 182 -4.53 1.06 12.32
N LEU A 183 -5.63 1.01 11.56
CA LEU A 183 -6.25 2.21 10.97
C LEU A 183 -6.73 3.19 12.04
N ARG A 184 -7.37 2.69 13.11
CA ARG A 184 -7.82 3.53 14.22
C ARG A 184 -6.66 4.10 15.03
N GLN A 185 -5.56 3.36 15.15
CA GLN A 185 -4.35 3.86 15.79
C GLN A 185 -3.71 4.98 14.96
N LYS A 186 -3.65 4.82 13.63
CA LYS A 186 -3.04 5.82 12.74
C LYS A 186 -3.90 7.08 12.58
N TYR A 187 -5.20 6.93 12.35
CA TYR A 187 -6.09 8.03 11.97
C TYR A 187 -7.10 8.44 13.06
N GLY A 188 -7.08 7.77 14.21
CA GLY A 188 -8.11 7.93 15.25
C GLY A 188 -9.41 7.20 14.91
N ALA A 189 -10.44 7.38 15.73
CA ALA A 189 -11.77 6.81 15.46
C ALA A 189 -12.37 7.40 14.17
N PRO A 190 -12.95 6.58 13.26
CA PRO A 190 -13.64 7.09 12.09
C PRO A 190 -14.88 7.89 12.48
N THR A 191 -15.26 8.85 11.65
CA THR A 191 -16.56 9.57 11.75
C THR A 191 -17.72 8.63 11.49
N MET A 192 -17.58 7.70 10.55
CA MET A 192 -18.60 6.72 10.19
C MET A 192 -17.94 5.41 9.76
N GLU A 193 -18.56 4.30 10.13
CA GLU A 193 -18.25 2.98 9.59
C GLU A 193 -19.49 2.42 8.90
N ASN A 194 -19.30 1.76 7.75
CA ASN A 194 -20.36 1.05 7.05
C ASN A 194 -19.87 -0.34 6.70
N ARG A 195 -20.67 -1.36 7.02
CA ARG A 195 -20.41 -2.74 6.63
C ARG A 195 -21.47 -3.18 5.63
N LYS A 196 -21.05 -3.45 4.40
CA LYS A 196 -21.92 -3.98 3.35
C LYS A 196 -21.34 -5.28 2.81
N ASN A 197 -21.99 -6.40 3.14
CA ASN A 197 -21.56 -7.74 2.76
C ASN A 197 -20.11 -8.02 3.24
N ARG A 198 -19.18 -8.14 2.28
CA ARG A 198 -17.76 -8.45 2.48
C ARG A 198 -16.86 -7.20 2.40
N MET A 199 -17.47 -6.02 2.43
CA MET A 199 -16.78 -4.73 2.38
C MET A 199 -16.99 -3.98 3.68
N HIS A 200 -15.90 -3.55 4.30
CA HIS A 200 -15.88 -2.73 5.49
C HIS A 200 -15.34 -1.35 5.12
N MET A 201 -16.17 -0.33 5.24
CA MET A 201 -15.83 1.05 4.90
C MET A 201 -15.68 1.87 6.17
N SER A 202 -14.63 2.66 6.26
CA SER A 202 -14.37 3.59 7.37
C SER A 202 -14.10 4.97 6.80
N PHE A 203 -14.76 6.00 7.34
CA PHE A 203 -14.66 7.36 6.85
C PHE A 203 -14.19 8.29 7.96
N TRP A 204 -13.15 9.07 7.71
CA TRP A 204 -12.75 10.20 8.53
C TRP A 204 -13.08 11.48 7.77
N LEU A 205 -14.06 12.23 8.26
CA LEU A 205 -14.66 13.34 7.53
C LEU A 205 -14.43 14.64 8.30
N HIS A 206 -13.93 15.66 7.62
CA HIS A 206 -13.81 17.02 8.12
C HIS A 206 -14.69 17.98 7.31
N ASP A 207 -15.19 19.01 7.97
CA ASP A 207 -15.85 20.13 7.30
C ASP A 207 -14.82 21.05 6.62
N LYS A 208 -15.29 22.03 5.86
CA LYS A 208 -14.44 23.02 5.17
C LYS A 208 -13.55 23.86 6.10
N ALA A 209 -13.88 23.94 7.39
CA ALA A 209 -13.10 24.64 8.40
C ALA A 209 -12.06 23.73 9.06
N GLY A 210 -12.00 22.46 8.67
CA GLY A 210 -11.08 21.46 9.21
C GLY A 210 -11.56 20.80 10.50
N ASN A 211 -12.79 21.08 10.96
CA ASN A 211 -13.34 20.41 12.12
C ASN A 211 -13.85 19.01 11.73
N ARG A 212 -13.67 18.04 12.62
CA ARG A 212 -14.24 16.71 12.41
C ARG A 212 -15.78 16.82 12.38
N VAL A 213 -16.40 16.21 11.38
CA VAL A 213 -17.86 16.17 11.28
C VAL A 213 -18.42 15.42 12.48
N ALA A 214 -19.29 16.08 13.25
CA ALA A 214 -19.66 15.68 14.60
C ALA A 214 -20.45 14.35 14.69
N SER A 215 -21.15 13.94 13.64
CA SER A 215 -21.98 12.74 13.66
C SER A 215 -22.06 12.02 12.31
N ALA A 216 -21.98 10.69 12.35
CA ALA A 216 -22.19 9.78 11.23
C ALA A 216 -23.58 9.93 10.57
N SER A 217 -24.61 10.25 11.34
CA SER A 217 -26.00 10.35 10.84
C SER A 217 -26.33 11.71 10.21
N SER A 218 -25.42 12.69 10.33
CA SER A 218 -25.64 14.03 9.81
C SER A 218 -25.79 14.04 8.28
N VAL A 219 -26.59 14.99 7.79
CA VAL A 219 -26.70 15.27 6.35
C VAL A 219 -25.32 15.58 5.77
N GLN A 220 -24.48 16.29 6.52
CA GLN A 220 -23.12 16.64 6.13
C GLN A 220 -22.23 15.40 5.96
N ALA A 221 -22.27 14.43 6.89
CA ALA A 221 -21.49 13.19 6.76
C ALA A 221 -21.83 12.45 5.45
N ARG A 222 -23.13 12.31 5.13
CA ARG A 222 -23.57 11.68 3.87
C ARG A 222 -23.06 12.44 2.64
N ARG A 223 -23.15 13.78 2.65
CA ARG A 223 -22.65 14.65 1.57
C ARG A 223 -21.14 14.49 1.39
N CYS A 224 -20.37 14.51 2.47
CA CYS A 224 -18.92 14.41 2.40
C CYS A 224 -18.43 13.01 2.00
N THR A 225 -19.14 11.95 2.39
CA THR A 225 -18.88 10.60 1.88
C THR A 225 -19.15 10.46 0.38
N GLN A 226 -20.15 11.15 -0.17
CA GLN A 226 -20.38 11.17 -1.62
C GLN A 226 -19.31 12.00 -2.33
N ALA A 227 -18.97 13.16 -1.76
CA ALA A 227 -17.98 14.08 -2.29
C ALA A 227 -16.58 13.43 -2.40
N SER A 228 -16.20 12.60 -1.42
CA SER A 228 -14.90 11.88 -1.42
C SER A 228 -14.74 10.86 -2.55
N ARG A 229 -15.79 10.58 -3.34
CA ARG A 229 -15.76 9.64 -4.48
C ARG A 229 -15.76 10.33 -5.84
N VAL A 230 -15.85 11.65 -5.86
CA VAL A 230 -15.84 12.43 -7.09
C VAL A 230 -14.38 12.72 -7.48
N SER A 231 -14.04 12.49 -8.75
CA SER A 231 -12.75 12.86 -9.34
C SER A 231 -12.75 14.31 -9.82
N ILE A 232 -11.57 14.90 -10.00
CA ILE A 232 -11.48 16.28 -10.46
C ILE A 232 -12.03 16.47 -11.88
N ASP A 233 -11.88 15.47 -12.76
CA ASP A 233 -12.43 15.53 -14.12
C ASP A 233 -13.95 15.65 -14.14
N ARG A 234 -14.62 14.85 -13.29
CA ARG A 234 -16.07 14.92 -13.16
C ARG A 234 -16.52 16.28 -12.63
N LEU A 235 -15.74 16.87 -11.72
CA LEU A 235 -15.99 18.23 -11.25
C LEU A 235 -15.80 19.25 -12.36
N ILE A 236 -14.73 19.20 -13.14
CA ILE A 236 -14.51 20.13 -14.25
C ILE A 236 -15.69 20.06 -15.24
N ALA A 237 -16.12 18.85 -15.60
CA ALA A 237 -17.20 18.61 -16.54
C ALA A 237 -18.61 18.98 -16.02
N SER A 238 -18.83 19.02 -14.70
CA SER A 238 -20.18 19.23 -14.12
C SER A 238 -20.24 20.36 -13.08
N GLN A 239 -21.14 21.34 -13.26
CA GLN A 239 -21.29 22.47 -12.31
C GLN A 239 -22.26 22.18 -11.16
N ARG A 240 -23.14 21.18 -11.29
CA ARG A 240 -24.29 21.01 -10.39
C ARG A 240 -23.89 20.57 -8.97
N GLN A 241 -22.70 20.02 -8.76
CA GLN A 241 -22.29 19.41 -7.49
C GLN A 241 -21.42 20.33 -6.61
N ASP A 242 -20.96 21.47 -7.13
CA ASP A 242 -19.99 22.35 -6.47
C ASP A 242 -20.44 22.80 -5.07
N ARG A 243 -21.71 23.22 -4.93
CA ARG A 243 -22.22 23.81 -3.66
C ARG A 243 -22.18 22.83 -2.50
N ILE A 244 -22.56 21.58 -2.75
CA ILE A 244 -22.64 20.54 -1.71
C ILE A 244 -21.22 20.11 -1.30
N MET A 245 -20.32 20.00 -2.27
CA MET A 245 -18.95 19.55 -2.04
C MET A 245 -18.07 20.62 -1.38
N ALA A 246 -18.37 21.90 -1.59
CA ALA A 246 -17.64 23.02 -0.99
C ALA A 246 -17.75 23.09 0.55
N GLU A 247 -18.70 22.37 1.15
CA GLU A 247 -18.86 22.28 2.62
C GLU A 247 -17.96 21.21 3.26
N CYS A 248 -17.33 20.35 2.44
CA CYS A 248 -16.55 19.20 2.88
C CYS A 248 -15.06 19.45 2.73
N GLY A 249 -14.31 19.43 3.83
CA GLY A 249 -12.86 19.57 3.85
C GLY A 249 -12.17 18.24 3.61
N VAL A 250 -11.11 17.94 4.36
CA VAL A 250 -10.33 16.70 4.18
C VAL A 250 -11.19 15.47 4.51
N THR A 251 -11.18 14.50 3.60
CA THR A 251 -11.89 13.23 3.73
C THR A 251 -10.94 12.07 3.45
N LEU A 252 -10.96 11.07 4.33
CA LEU A 252 -10.30 9.78 4.13
C LEU A 252 -11.38 8.68 4.10
N ASP A 253 -11.48 7.96 3.00
CA ASP A 253 -12.31 6.76 2.83
C ASP A 253 -11.40 5.53 2.75
N VAL A 254 -11.54 4.59 3.68
CA VAL A 254 -10.83 3.30 3.64
C VAL A 254 -11.83 2.17 3.48
N GLN A 255 -11.62 1.36 2.45
CA GLN A 255 -12.43 0.19 2.09
C GLN A 255 -11.60 -1.08 2.25
N LEU A 256 -12.06 -2.01 3.10
CA LEU A 256 -11.44 -3.31 3.32
C LEU A 256 -12.37 -4.40 2.77
N GLY A 257 -11.92 -5.07 1.71
CA GLY A 257 -12.62 -6.21 1.13
C GLY A 257 -12.07 -7.52 1.70
N THR A 258 -12.93 -8.42 2.19
CA THR A 258 -12.48 -9.68 2.83
C THR A 258 -12.34 -10.88 1.88
N GLY A 259 -12.53 -10.69 0.58
CA GLY A 259 -12.51 -11.77 -0.42
C GLY A 259 -13.67 -12.77 -0.32
N VAL A 260 -13.75 -13.75 -1.23
CA VAL A 260 -14.92 -14.62 -1.40
C VAL A 260 -15.22 -15.51 -0.19
N ARG A 261 -14.20 -15.92 0.56
CA ARG A 261 -14.35 -16.86 1.67
C ARG A 261 -14.64 -16.21 3.02
N GLY A 262 -14.57 -14.87 3.12
CA GLY A 262 -15.02 -14.13 4.31
C GLY A 262 -14.41 -14.57 5.65
N ASN A 263 -13.20 -15.15 5.63
CA ASN A 263 -12.53 -15.77 6.78
C ASN A 263 -11.91 -14.76 7.76
N GLY A 264 -12.48 -13.55 7.85
CA GLY A 264 -11.96 -12.48 8.70
C GLY A 264 -10.58 -11.95 8.26
N ARG A 265 -10.15 -12.19 7.02
CA ARG A 265 -8.90 -11.64 6.45
C ARG A 265 -9.18 -10.62 5.37
N VAL A 266 -8.29 -9.65 5.20
CA VAL A 266 -8.40 -8.59 4.18
C VAL A 266 -7.78 -9.08 2.88
N GLY A 267 -8.61 -9.24 1.84
CA GLY A 267 -8.17 -9.52 0.47
C GLY A 267 -7.83 -8.27 -0.34
N SER A 268 -8.38 -7.11 0.02
CA SER A 268 -8.03 -5.83 -0.60
C SER A 268 -8.22 -4.66 0.37
N LEU A 269 -7.37 -3.64 0.21
CA LEU A 269 -7.48 -2.36 0.91
C LEU A 269 -7.45 -1.24 -0.13
N THR A 270 -8.44 -0.36 -0.12
CA THR A 270 -8.42 0.89 -0.89
C THR A 270 -8.52 2.06 0.07
N ALA A 271 -7.59 3.00 0.01
CA ALA A 271 -7.59 4.22 0.81
C ALA A 271 -7.59 5.43 -0.12
N THR A 272 -8.63 6.27 0.00
CA THR A 272 -8.81 7.49 -0.79
C THR A 272 -8.75 8.70 0.14
N LEU A 273 -7.74 9.54 -0.03
CA LEU A 273 -7.61 10.83 0.67
C LEU A 273 -7.90 11.96 -0.33
N SER A 274 -8.82 12.86 0.01
CA SER A 274 -9.20 13.97 -0.87
C SER A 274 -9.70 15.18 -0.08
N ASN A 275 -9.71 16.34 -0.73
CA ASN A 275 -10.31 17.55 -0.17
C ASN A 275 -11.32 18.15 -1.17
N PRO A 276 -12.61 17.74 -1.10
CA PRO A 276 -13.64 18.22 -2.01
C PRO A 276 -13.77 19.75 -2.07
N ALA A 277 -13.64 20.47 -0.97
CA ALA A 277 -13.69 21.93 -0.96
C ALA A 277 -12.56 22.56 -1.78
N GLU A 278 -11.33 22.05 -1.66
CA GLU A 278 -10.20 22.51 -2.50
C GLU A 278 -10.37 22.10 -3.96
N MET A 279 -10.90 20.90 -4.24
CA MET A 279 -11.19 20.47 -5.62
C MET A 279 -12.21 21.38 -6.30
N VAL A 280 -13.29 21.76 -5.59
CA VAL A 280 -14.30 22.72 -6.08
C VAL A 280 -13.66 24.09 -6.30
N ARG A 281 -12.86 24.58 -5.35
CA ARG A 281 -12.16 25.87 -5.47
C ARG A 281 -11.21 25.90 -6.65
N ALA A 282 -10.42 24.83 -6.85
CA ALA A 282 -9.52 24.70 -7.99
C ALA A 282 -10.31 24.71 -9.31
N THR A 283 -11.35 23.89 -9.41
CA THR A 283 -12.22 23.80 -10.59
C THR A 283 -12.88 25.13 -10.94
N GLN A 284 -13.38 25.88 -9.94
CA GLN A 284 -13.97 27.19 -10.17
C GLN A 284 -12.97 28.19 -10.74
N LYS A 285 -11.74 28.21 -10.20
CA LYS A 285 -10.66 29.05 -10.74
C LYS A 285 -10.27 28.64 -12.16
N THR A 286 -10.18 27.34 -12.44
CA THR A 286 -9.93 26.81 -13.80
C THR A 286 -11.01 27.24 -14.78
N ARG A 287 -12.29 27.17 -14.40
CA ARG A 287 -13.40 27.63 -15.25
C ARG A 287 -13.33 29.12 -15.52
N ALA A 288 -13.01 29.93 -14.51
CA ALA A 288 -12.82 31.37 -14.67
C ALA A 288 -11.66 31.66 -15.64
N TYR A 289 -10.53 30.95 -15.47
CA TYR A 289 -9.38 31.03 -16.36
C TYR A 289 -9.73 30.67 -17.81
N ILE A 290 -10.43 29.54 -18.04
CA ILE A 290 -10.89 29.14 -19.37
C ILE A 290 -11.75 30.22 -20.02
N ARG A 291 -12.72 30.80 -19.28
CA ARG A 291 -13.56 31.89 -19.82
C ARG A 291 -12.74 33.10 -20.19
N GLN A 292 -11.81 33.52 -19.33
CA GLN A 292 -10.93 34.65 -19.58
C GLN A 292 -10.05 34.42 -20.82
N SER A 293 -9.48 33.23 -20.98
CA SER A 293 -8.68 32.86 -22.15
C SER A 293 -9.51 32.88 -23.44
N ILE A 294 -10.75 32.40 -23.40
CA ILE A 294 -11.66 32.45 -24.56
C ILE A 294 -11.97 33.92 -24.92
N SER A 295 -12.33 34.76 -23.94
CA SER A 295 -12.59 36.19 -24.18
C SER A 295 -11.39 36.89 -24.81
N ALA A 296 -10.18 36.66 -24.30
CA ALA A 296 -8.95 37.23 -24.85
C ALA A 296 -8.69 36.77 -26.30
N GLN A 297 -8.97 35.51 -26.63
CA GLN A 297 -8.83 35.01 -28.01
C GLN A 297 -9.82 35.69 -28.95
N VAL A 298 -11.09 35.84 -28.54
CA VAL A 298 -12.13 36.51 -29.35
C VAL A 298 -11.75 37.97 -29.63
N GLU A 299 -11.19 38.67 -28.65
CA GLU A 299 -10.69 40.04 -28.83
C GLU A 299 -9.49 40.10 -29.78
N SER A 300 -8.58 39.12 -29.73
CA SER A 300 -7.38 39.10 -30.57
C SER A 300 -7.67 38.87 -32.06
N VAL A 301 -8.79 38.23 -32.41
CA VAL A 301 -9.19 37.96 -33.80
C VAL A 301 -10.00 39.10 -34.43
N GLY A 302 -10.17 40.24 -33.73
CA GLY A 302 -10.88 41.40 -34.27
C GLY A 302 -12.37 41.17 -34.49
N ALA A 303 -12.99 40.23 -33.76
CA ALA A 303 -14.43 40.01 -33.86
C ALA A 303 -15.17 41.30 -33.47
N PRO A 304 -16.09 41.82 -34.31
CA PRO A 304 -16.83 43.04 -33.99
C PRO A 304 -17.61 42.86 -32.68
N ARG A 305 -17.49 43.84 -31.78
CA ARG A 305 -18.26 43.87 -30.54
C ARG A 305 -19.75 43.96 -30.90
N LEU A 306 -20.51 42.94 -30.52
CA LEU A 306 -21.99 42.93 -30.63
C LEU A 306 -22.61 43.85 -29.58
#